data_AF-A0A431BJS8-F1
#
_entry.id   AF-A0A431BJS8-F1
#
_cell.length_a   1.000
_cell.length_b   1.000
_cell.length_c   1.000
_cell.angle_alpha   90.00
_cell.angle_beta   90.00
_cell.angle_gamma   90.00
#
_symmetry.space_group_name_H-M   'P 1'
#
loop_
_entity.id
_entity.type
_entity.pdbx_description
1 polymer ?
#
loop_
_entity_poly.entity_id
_entity_poly.type
_entity_poly.pdbx_seq_one_letter_code
_entity_poly.pdbx_strand_id
1 'polypeptide(L)'
;MIFLSLAFLYTHYFFASTTGHISAMFFVFYSAGLALGAPLLLYAFIMIASGNVMMALTHYATGTAPVIFGTGYVTLKKWWSIGFVISIVDIVVMIAVGLFWWKILGFY
;
A
#
# COMPACT_ATOMS: atom_id res chain seq x y z
N MET A 1 -3.55 -12.98 6.71
CA MET A 1 -4.02 -11.62 6.36
C MET A 1 -2.89 -10.64 6.07
N ILE A 2 -1.94 -10.43 6.99
CA ILE A 2 -0.79 -9.54 6.75
C ILE A 2 -0.04 -9.88 5.46
N PHE A 3 0.18 -11.18 5.20
CA PHE A 3 0.76 -11.64 3.94
C PHE A 3 -0.03 -11.20 2.70
N LEU A 4 -1.37 -11.28 2.72
CA LEU A 4 -2.21 -10.84 1.61
C LEU A 4 -2.12 -9.32 1.40
N SER A 5 -2.13 -8.53 2.49
CA SER A 5 -1.98 -7.08 2.40
C SER A 5 -0.61 -6.67 1.86
N LEU A 6 0.46 -7.35 2.28
CA LEU A 6 1.80 -7.12 1.76
C LEU A 6 1.93 -7.55 0.30
N ALA A 7 1.34 -8.69 -0.07
CA ALA A 7 1.28 -9.12 -1.47
C ALA A 7 0.52 -8.10 -2.33
N PHE A 8 -0.63 -7.60 -1.87
CA PHE A 8 -1.37 -6.52 -2.53
C PHE A 8 -0.51 -5.25 -2.69
N LEU A 9 0.20 -4.82 -1.64
CA LEU A 9 1.08 -3.65 -1.69
C LEU A 9 2.21 -3.83 -2.72
N TYR A 10 2.91 -4.95 -2.68
CA TYR A 10 4.11 -5.16 -3.50
C TYR A 10 3.81 -5.60 -4.94
N THR A 11 2.61 -6.10 -5.25
CA THR A 11 2.23 -6.32 -6.65
C THR A 11 2.16 -5.01 -7.43
N HIS A 12 2.08 -3.86 -6.76
CA HIS A 12 2.12 -2.55 -7.42
C HIS A 12 3.44 -2.28 -8.17
N TYR A 13 4.53 -3.01 -7.87
CA TYR A 13 5.73 -2.98 -8.73
C TYR A 13 5.41 -3.33 -10.20
N PHE A 14 4.35 -4.08 -10.47
CA PHE A 14 3.92 -4.45 -11.81
C PHE A 14 2.88 -3.50 -12.44
N PHE A 15 2.52 -2.41 -11.74
CA PHE A 15 1.48 -1.48 -12.18
C PHE A 15 2.01 -0.05 -12.26
N ALA A 16 1.65 0.64 -13.34
CA ALA A 16 1.93 2.08 -13.52
C ALA A 16 0.79 3.00 -13.05
N SER A 17 -0.27 2.42 -12.47
CA SER A 17 -1.46 3.17 -12.05
C SER A 17 -2.02 2.59 -10.76
N THR A 18 -2.16 3.44 -9.73
CA THR A 18 -2.84 3.08 -8.48
C THR A 18 -4.30 2.73 -8.71
N THR A 19 -5.00 3.53 -9.52
CA THR A 19 -6.40 3.27 -9.88
C THR A 19 -6.54 1.93 -10.61
N GLY A 20 -5.65 1.63 -11.55
CA GLY A 20 -5.63 0.35 -12.25
C GLY A 20 -5.37 -0.84 -11.31
N HIS A 21 -4.39 -0.71 -10.42
CA HIS A 21 -4.06 -1.73 -9.42
C HIS A 21 -5.22 -1.98 -8.45
N ILE A 22 -5.79 -0.93 -7.85
CA ILE A 22 -6.93 -1.04 -6.92
C ILE A 22 -8.14 -1.68 -7.63
N SER A 23 -8.46 -1.23 -8.84
CA SER A 23 -9.62 -1.75 -9.58
C SER A 23 -9.46 -3.24 -9.91
N ALA A 24 -8.25 -3.70 -10.19
CA ALA A 24 -7.97 -5.09 -10.55
C ALA A 24 -7.84 -6.02 -9.32
N MET A 25 -7.20 -5.55 -8.25
CA MET A 25 -6.72 -6.43 -7.18
C MET A 25 -7.49 -6.28 -5.87
N PHE A 26 -8.02 -5.09 -5.54
CA PHE A 26 -8.52 -4.81 -4.19
C PHE A 26 -9.61 -5.79 -3.76
N PHE A 27 -10.63 -5.99 -4.60
CA PHE A 27 -11.75 -6.87 -4.29
C PHE A 27 -11.31 -8.33 -4.07
N VAL A 28 -10.37 -8.83 -4.88
CA VAL A 28 -9.87 -10.21 -4.79
C VAL A 28 -9.11 -10.43 -3.48
N PHE A 29 -8.17 -9.55 -3.14
CA PHE A 29 -7.38 -9.67 -1.91
C PHE A 29 -8.20 -9.39 -0.65
N TYR A 30 -9.18 -8.48 -0.73
CA TYR A 30 -10.08 -8.17 0.36
C TYR A 30 -11.00 -9.37 0.67
N SER A 31 -11.72 -9.87 -0.34
CA SER A 31 -12.61 -11.03 -0.19
C SER A 31 -11.86 -12.29 0.27
N ALA A 32 -10.65 -12.55 -0.23
CA ALA A 32 -9.81 -13.65 0.22
C ALA A 32 -9.45 -13.54 1.71
N GLY A 33 -9.15 -12.33 2.20
CA GLY A 33 -8.90 -12.14 3.64
C GLY A 33 -10.15 -12.35 4.49
N LEU A 34 -11.33 -11.90 4.03
CA LEU A 34 -12.60 -12.15 4.71
C LEU A 34 -12.91 -13.65 4.81
N ALA A 35 -12.65 -14.42 3.74
CA ALA A 35 -12.82 -15.86 3.74
C ALA A 35 -11.89 -16.58 4.76
N LEU A 36 -10.78 -15.95 5.14
CA LEU A 36 -9.85 -16.44 6.17
C LEU A 36 -10.21 -15.96 7.59
N GLY A 37 -11.36 -15.33 7.79
CA GLY A 37 -11.84 -14.88 9.11
C GLY A 37 -11.40 -13.48 9.52
N ALA A 38 -10.99 -12.65 8.56
CA ALA A 38 -10.67 -11.25 8.83
C ALA A 38 -11.87 -10.46 9.37
N PRO A 39 -11.71 -9.64 10.43
CA PRO A 39 -12.74 -8.69 10.81
C PRO A 39 -12.96 -7.68 9.67
N LEU A 40 -14.20 -7.58 9.20
CA LEU A 40 -14.58 -6.84 7.98
C LEU A 40 -13.99 -5.42 7.95
N LEU A 41 -14.32 -4.62 8.96
CA LEU A 41 -13.96 -3.21 9.00
C LEU A 41 -12.45 -2.99 9.22
N LEU A 42 -11.86 -3.73 10.14
CA LEU A 42 -10.42 -3.65 10.41
C LEU A 42 -9.59 -4.00 9.18
N TYR A 43 -9.96 -5.06 8.45
CA TYR A 43 -9.22 -5.46 7.27
C TYR A 43 -9.41 -4.48 6.11
N ALA A 44 -10.59 -3.88 5.98
CA ALA A 44 -10.80 -2.82 4.99
C ALA A 44 -9.82 -1.65 5.23
N PHE A 45 -9.62 -1.25 6.48
CA PHE A 45 -8.67 -0.19 6.80
C PHE A 45 -7.21 -0.57 6.52
N ILE A 46 -6.81 -1.81 6.82
CA ILE A 46 -5.46 -2.31 6.48
C ILE A 46 -5.23 -2.31 4.96
N MET A 47 -6.25 -2.72 4.19
CA MET A 47 -6.17 -2.73 2.72
C MET A 47 -6.11 -1.31 2.15
N ILE A 48 -6.88 -0.37 2.69
CA ILE A 48 -6.84 1.06 2.30
C ILE A 48 -5.47 1.66 2.66
N ALA A 49 -4.93 1.38 3.84
CA ALA A 49 -3.59 1.82 4.23
C ALA A 49 -2.52 1.29 3.26
N SER A 50 -2.56 0.00 2.94
CA SER A 50 -1.69 -0.62 1.92
C SER A 50 -1.86 0.06 0.55
N GLY A 51 -3.10 0.47 0.25
CA GLY A 51 -3.52 1.27 -0.90
C GLY A 51 -2.73 2.57 -1.08
N ASN A 52 -2.52 3.28 0.01
CA ASN A 52 -1.81 4.56 0.01
C ASN A 52 -0.29 4.37 -0.01
N VAL A 53 0.22 3.37 0.70
CA VAL A 53 1.67 3.14 0.84
C VAL A 53 2.32 2.71 -0.49
N MET A 54 1.60 1.98 -1.34
CA MET A 54 2.15 1.52 -2.62
C MET A 54 2.63 2.67 -3.54
N MET A 55 2.11 3.88 -3.33
CA MET A 55 2.48 5.07 -4.11
C MET A 55 3.96 5.45 -4.02
N ALA A 56 4.67 4.98 -2.97
CA ALA A 56 6.08 5.30 -2.76
C ALA A 56 7.07 4.34 -3.46
N LEU A 57 6.60 3.21 -4.02
CA LEU A 57 7.46 2.10 -4.41
C LEU A 57 8.32 2.37 -5.66
N THR A 58 7.70 2.89 -6.73
CA THR A 58 8.34 3.02 -8.05
C THR A 58 8.24 4.45 -8.57
N HIS A 59 9.15 4.81 -9.47
CA HIS A 59 9.15 6.13 -10.12
C HIS A 59 7.97 6.31 -11.08
N TYR A 60 7.18 5.27 -11.33
CA TYR A 60 5.95 5.30 -12.14
C TYR A 60 4.71 4.94 -11.32
N ALA A 61 4.80 4.86 -9.99
CA ALA A 61 3.69 4.44 -9.15
C ALA A 61 2.48 5.38 -9.24
N THR A 62 2.73 6.65 -9.53
CA THR A 62 1.72 7.73 -9.63
C THR A 62 2.00 8.60 -10.86
N GLY A 63 1.05 9.45 -11.26
CA GLY A 63 1.28 10.40 -12.36
C GLY A 63 2.35 11.46 -12.04
N THR A 64 2.56 11.80 -10.76
CA THR A 64 3.55 12.80 -10.33
C THR A 64 4.97 12.23 -10.23
N ALA A 65 5.12 10.93 -9.97
CA ALA A 65 6.42 10.31 -9.77
C ALA A 65 7.34 10.39 -11.02
N PRO A 66 6.87 10.13 -12.27
CA PRO A 66 7.70 10.28 -13.47
C PRO A 66 8.14 11.72 -13.71
N VAL A 67 7.31 12.70 -13.35
CA VAL A 67 7.63 14.13 -13.49
C VAL A 67 8.81 14.49 -12.59
N ILE A 68 8.80 14.02 -11.33
CA ILE A 68 9.89 14.24 -10.37
C ILE A 68 11.13 13.44 -10.80
N PHE A 69 10.98 12.18 -11.18
CA PHE A 69 12.09 11.34 -11.61
C PHE A 69 12.79 11.88 -12.86
N GLY A 70 12.01 12.46 -13.79
CA GLY A 70 12.50 13.07 -15.02
C GLY A 70 13.42 14.29 -14.82
N THR A 71 13.48 14.86 -13.61
CA THR A 71 14.43 15.94 -13.28
C THR A 71 15.89 15.50 -13.23
N GLY A 72 16.15 14.18 -13.11
CA GLY A 72 17.51 13.63 -13.07
C GLY A 72 18.23 13.74 -11.72
N TYR A 73 17.59 14.30 -10.67
CA TYR A 73 18.22 14.42 -9.34
C TYR A 73 18.46 13.09 -8.61
N VAL A 74 17.71 12.03 -8.96
CA VAL A 74 17.75 10.75 -8.25
C VAL A 74 17.89 9.60 -9.23
N THR A 75 18.81 8.68 -8.96
CA THR A 75 18.99 7.48 -9.80
C THR A 75 17.87 6.46 -9.56
N LEU A 76 17.60 5.60 -10.56
CA LEU A 76 16.59 4.54 -10.46
C LEU A 76 16.81 3.65 -9.22
N LYS A 77 18.06 3.21 -9.01
CA LYS A 77 18.45 2.39 -7.86
C LYS A 77 18.12 3.10 -6.54
N LYS A 78 18.45 4.38 -6.43
CA LYS A 78 18.22 5.16 -5.21
C LYS A 78 16.72 5.36 -4.95
N TRP A 79 15.94 5.64 -5.98
CA TRP A 79 14.48 5.76 -5.89
C TRP A 79 13.87 4.48 -5.34
N TRP A 80 14.19 3.33 -5.94
CA TRP A 80 13.60 2.04 -5.58
C TRP A 80 14.04 1.56 -4.19
N SER A 81 15.33 1.74 -3.85
CA SER A 81 15.82 1.37 -2.52
C SER A 81 15.19 2.23 -1.42
N ILE A 82 15.04 3.55 -1.64
CA ILE A 82 14.36 4.42 -0.68
C ILE A 82 12.87 4.10 -0.64
N GLY A 83 12.21 3.95 -1.78
CA GLY A 83 10.78 3.63 -1.86
C GLY A 83 10.42 2.36 -1.09
N PHE A 84 11.24 1.31 -1.19
CA PHE A 84 11.08 0.09 -0.41
C PHE A 84 11.19 0.35 1.10
N VAL A 85 12.22 1.09 1.55
CA VAL A 85 12.39 1.42 2.97
C VAL A 85 11.22 2.26 3.49
N ILE A 86 10.81 3.27 2.72
CA ILE A 86 9.66 4.13 3.05
C ILE A 86 8.37 3.30 3.12
N SER A 87 8.15 2.34 2.22
CA SER A 87 6.96 1.49 2.30
C SER A 87 6.88 0.68 3.60
N ILE A 88 8.01 0.23 4.14
CA ILE A 88 8.06 -0.48 5.42
C ILE A 88 7.76 0.48 6.57
N VAL A 89 8.36 1.67 6.56
CA VAL A 89 8.12 2.68 7.60
C VAL A 89 6.65 3.11 7.59
N ASP A 90 6.12 3.46 6.42
CA ASP A 90 4.76 3.98 6.29
C ASP A 90 3.71 2.92 6.64
N ILE A 91 3.89 1.66 6.24
CA ILE A 91 2.92 0.61 6.59
C ILE A 91 2.94 0.33 8.09
N VAL A 92 4.11 0.36 8.73
CA VAL A 92 4.24 0.19 10.19
C VAL A 92 3.57 1.36 10.91
N VAL A 93 3.83 2.59 10.49
CA VAL A 93 3.23 3.80 11.09
C VAL A 93 1.71 3.79 10.90
N MET A 94 1.22 3.55 9.69
CA MET A 94 -0.22 3.52 9.41
C MET A 94 -0.95 2.42 10.18
N ILE A 95 -0.37 1.23 10.28
CA ILE A 95 -0.99 0.14 11.04
C ILE A 95 -0.89 0.42 12.55
N ALA A 96 0.25 0.87 13.07
CA ALA A 96 0.41 1.12 14.51
C ALA A 96 -0.52 2.25 15.00
N VAL A 97 -0.51 3.40 14.30
CA VAL A 97 -1.38 4.53 14.61
C VAL A 97 -2.84 4.19 14.33
N GLY A 98 -3.10 3.50 13.21
CA GLY A 98 -4.43 3.07 12.81
C GLY A 98 -5.07 2.13 13.83
N LEU A 99 -4.37 1.09 14.27
CA LEU A 99 -4.86 0.16 15.30
C LEU A 99 -5.24 0.91 16.59
N PHE A 100 -4.38 1.80 17.06
CA PHE A 100 -4.69 2.60 18.25
C PHE A 100 -5.95 3.46 18.04
N TRP A 101 -6.03 4.17 16.92
CA TRP A 101 -7.15 5.07 16.61
C TRP A 101 -8.47 4.33 16.39
N TRP A 102 -8.47 3.25 15.61
CA TRP A 102 -9.68 2.47 15.29
C TRP A 102 -10.22 1.76 16.54
N LYS A 103 -9.35 1.39 17.49
CA LYS A 103 -9.79 0.86 18.78
C LYS A 103 -10.53 1.91 19.61
N ILE A 104 -10.05 3.15 19.64
CA ILE A 104 -10.73 4.25 20.34
C ILE A 104 -12.12 4.50 19.74
N LEU A 105 -12.25 4.37 18.42
CA LEU A 105 -13.53 4.52 17.72
C LEU A 105 -14.46 3.30 17.83
N GLY A 106 -14.02 2.20 18.46
CA GLY A 106 -14.81 0.99 18.62
C GLY A 106 -14.99 0.19 17.32
N PHE A 107 -14.06 0.32 16.37
CA PHE A 107 -14.13 -0.36 15.07
C PHE A 107 -13.57 -1.77 15.07
N TYR A 108 -12.99 -2.22 16.18
CA TYR A 108 -12.65 -3.61 16.46
C TYR A 108 -12.41 -3.84 17.97
#